data_AF-A0A173KX42-F1
#
_entry.id   AF-A0A173KX42-F1
#
_cell.length_a   1.000
_cell.length_b   1.000
_cell.length_c   1.000
_cell.angle_alpha   90.00
_cell.angle_beta   90.00
_cell.angle_gamma   90.00
#
_symmetry.space_group_name_H-M   'P 1'
#
loop_
_entity.id
_entity.type
_entity.pdbx_description
1 polymer ?
#
loop_
_entity_poly.entity_id
_entity_poly.type
_entity_poly.pdbx_seq_one_letter_code
_entity_poly.pdbx_strand_id
1 'polypeptide(L)'
;MPIITIRLDEELHRRVKGRAANAHLSISDFLRPLLEDVAFPGGRYAYTGQDELLGIAIQTYALIVEIASVQPSPVLVERAIANAGTLMRERGLIDPAAETLAGVRSALFGNREEDR
;
A
#
# COMPACT_ATOMS: atom_id res chain seq x y z
N MET A 1 18.44 7.83 -24.40
CA MET A 1 17.97 8.07 -23.01
C MET A 1 16.47 8.24 -23.03
N PRO A 2 15.72 7.62 -22.11
CA PRO A 2 14.29 7.91 -21.94
C PRO A 2 14.09 9.37 -21.52
N ILE A 3 12.99 9.98 -21.95
CA ILE A 3 12.62 11.37 -21.64
C ILE A 3 11.35 11.34 -20.82
N ILE A 4 11.34 12.09 -19.72
CA ILE A 4 10.13 12.35 -18.93
C ILE A 4 9.73 13.81 -19.11
N THR A 5 8.44 14.07 -19.29
CA THR A 5 7.88 15.42 -19.36
C THR A 5 7.13 15.70 -18.07
N ILE A 6 7.57 16.70 -17.31
CA ILE A 6 6.96 17.09 -16.04
C ILE A 6 6.30 18.44 -16.23
N ARG A 7 5.00 18.53 -15.93
CA ARG A 7 4.29 19.82 -15.89
C ARG A 7 4.57 20.50 -14.56
N LEU A 8 5.11 21.71 -14.60
CA LEU A 8 5.33 22.56 -13.44
C LEU A 8 4.42 23.78 -13.54
N ASP A 9 3.97 24.30 -12.40
CA ASP A 9 3.42 25.65 -12.37
C ASP A 9 4.53 26.69 -12.66
N GLU A 10 4.12 27.88 -13.10
CA GLU A 10 5.05 28.91 -13.56
C GLU A 10 6.01 29.37 -12.45
N GLU A 11 5.54 29.42 -11.21
CA GLU A 11 6.33 29.89 -10.08
C GLU A 11 7.37 28.85 -9.64
N LEU A 12 7.02 27.57 -9.66
CA LEU A 12 7.96 26.48 -9.45
C LEU A 12 8.98 26.41 -10.57
N HIS A 13 8.55 26.51 -11.83
CA HIS A 13 9.45 26.53 -12.98
C HIS A 13 10.47 27.68 -12.88
N ARG A 14 10.02 28.89 -12.54
CA ARG A 14 10.88 30.07 -12.34
C ARG A 14 11.94 29.84 -11.25
N ARG A 15 11.54 29.29 -10.11
CA ARG A 15 12.46 28.98 -8.99
C ARG A 15 13.48 27.91 -9.36
N VAL A 16 13.05 26.83 -10.02
CA VAL A 16 13.95 25.76 -10.50
C VAL A 16 14.96 26.32 -11.50
N LYS A 17 14.50 27.09 -12.48
CA LYS A 17 15.35 27.73 -13.48
C LYS A 17 16.40 28.65 -12.85
N GLY A 18 15.99 29.49 -11.88
CA GLY A 18 16.90 30.38 -11.17
C GLY A 18 17.98 29.62 -10.38
N ARG A 19 17.60 28.56 -9.67
CA ARG A 19 18.55 27.73 -8.90
C ARG A 19 19.54 26.98 -9.80
N ALA A 20 19.06 26.41 -10.91
CA ALA A 20 19.93 25.74 -11.88
C ALA A 20 20.94 26.71 -12.50
N ALA A 21 20.49 27.92 -12.89
CA ALA A 21 21.36 28.95 -13.45
C ALA A 21 22.44 29.40 -12.46
N ASN A 22 22.08 29.64 -11.19
CA ASN A 22 23.04 30.02 -10.15
C ASN A 22 24.08 28.91 -9.87
N ALA A 23 23.69 27.65 -10.06
CA ALA A 23 24.59 26.50 -9.96
C ALA A 23 25.38 26.21 -11.25
N HIS A 24 25.18 27.00 -12.32
CA HIS A 24 25.78 26.80 -13.65
C HIS A 24 25.43 25.42 -14.27
N LEU A 25 24.22 24.93 -14.01
CA LEU A 25 23.71 23.65 -14.49
C LEU A 25 22.51 23.84 -15.42
N SER A 26 22.26 22.85 -16.28
CA SER A 26 20.96 22.73 -16.95
C SER A 26 19.87 22.35 -15.93
N ILE A 27 18.60 22.65 -16.23
CA ILE A 27 17.48 22.22 -15.37
C ILE A 27 17.49 20.69 -15.18
N SER A 28 17.80 19.95 -16.25
CA SER A 28 17.88 18.49 -16.20
C SER A 28 18.98 17.99 -15.27
N ASP A 29 20.18 18.58 -15.33
CA ASP A 29 21.29 18.18 -14.46
C ASP A 29 21.08 18.61 -13.02
N PHE A 30 20.41 19.75 -12.83
CA PHE A 30 20.02 20.23 -11.51
C PHE A 30 18.98 19.32 -10.83
N LEU A 31 18.01 18.78 -11.59
CA LEU A 31 16.95 17.93 -11.04
C LEU A 31 17.33 16.44 -10.98
N ARG A 32 18.31 16.00 -11.77
CA ARG A 32 18.71 14.59 -11.85
C ARG A 32 19.03 13.98 -10.48
N PRO A 33 19.83 14.59 -9.60
CA PRO A 33 20.10 14.03 -8.26
C PRO A 33 18.83 13.86 -7.43
N LEU A 34 17.89 14.80 -7.52
CA LEU A 34 16.60 14.69 -6.80
C LEU A 34 15.76 13.53 -7.33
N LEU A 35 15.77 13.31 -8.65
CA LEU A 35 15.09 12.17 -9.27
C LEU A 35 15.76 10.84 -8.89
N GLU A 36 17.09 10.83 -8.78
CA GLU A 36 17.87 9.68 -8.31
C GLU A 36 17.59 9.38 -6.84
N ASP A 37 17.54 10.41 -5.98
CA ASP A 37 17.21 10.29 -4.55
C ASP A 37 15.78 9.78 -4.34
N VAL A 38 14.81 10.25 -5.13
CA VAL A 38 13.41 9.79 -5.05
C VAL A 38 13.25 8.39 -5.62
N ALA A 39 13.99 8.06 -6.69
CA ALA A 39 14.00 6.71 -7.24
C ALA A 39 14.67 5.72 -6.29
N PHE A 40 15.69 6.15 -5.54
CA PHE A 40 16.49 5.31 -4.66
C PHE A 40 17.04 6.03 -3.42
N PRO A 41 16.23 6.21 -2.36
CA PRO A 41 16.76 6.42 -1.03
C PRO A 41 17.01 5.02 -0.43
N GLY A 42 18.12 4.38 -0.81
CA GLY A 42 18.50 3.07 -0.26
C GLY A 42 17.64 1.86 -0.71
N GLY A 43 16.89 1.97 -1.82
CA GLY A 43 16.26 0.83 -2.49
C GLY A 43 14.94 0.33 -1.91
N ARG A 44 14.17 1.19 -1.23
CA ARG A 44 12.79 0.86 -0.86
C ARG A 44 11.86 2.03 -1.18
N TYR A 45 10.91 1.74 -2.06
CA TYR A 45 9.56 2.29 -2.19
C TYR A 45 9.38 3.79 -1.88
N ALA A 46 8.95 4.57 -2.87
CA ALA A 46 8.59 5.98 -2.66
C ALA A 46 7.43 6.05 -1.64
N TYR A 47 7.73 6.46 -0.41
CA TYR A 47 6.77 6.54 0.70
C TYR A 47 5.72 7.61 0.38
N THR A 48 4.52 7.17 0.06
CA THR A 48 3.32 7.99 -0.15
C THR A 48 2.45 7.94 1.10
N GLY A 49 1.40 8.77 1.18
CA GLY A 49 0.39 8.64 2.25
C GLY A 49 -0.28 7.24 2.30
N GLN A 50 -0.20 6.45 1.24
CA GLN A 50 -0.67 5.05 1.25
C GLN A 50 0.28 4.13 2.05
N ASP A 51 1.55 4.50 2.19
CA ASP A 51 2.54 3.73 2.95
C ASP A 51 2.44 3.96 4.45
N GLU A 52 1.96 5.12 4.89
CA GLU A 52 1.56 5.33 6.28
C GLU A 52 0.40 4.39 6.66
N LEU A 53 -0.60 4.26 5.78
CA LEU A 53 -1.72 3.33 5.97
C LEU A 53 -1.26 1.87 5.97
N LEU A 54 -0.34 1.50 5.08
CA LEU A 54 0.25 0.17 5.03
C LEU A 54 1.07 -0.13 6.30
N GLY A 55 1.85 0.83 6.78
CA GLY A 55 2.62 0.72 8.02
C GLY A 55 1.72 0.49 9.24
N ILE A 56 0.63 1.25 9.36
CA ILE A 56 -0.39 1.07 10.40
C ILE A 56 -1.02 -0.32 10.31
N ALA A 57 -1.34 -0.80 9.10
CA ALA A 57 -1.93 -2.12 8.90
C ALA A 57 -0.96 -3.23 9.34
N ILE A 58 0.30 -3.18 8.90
CA ILE A 58 1.34 -4.17 9.29
C ILE A 58 1.51 -4.20 10.80
N GLN A 59 1.65 -3.03 11.44
CA GLN A 59 1.85 -2.95 12.89
C GLN A 59 0.64 -3.48 13.67
N THR A 60 -0.57 -3.18 13.20
CA THR A 60 -1.81 -3.72 13.79
C THR A 60 -1.86 -5.24 13.70
N TYR A 61 -1.56 -5.82 12.53
CA TYR A 61 -1.54 -7.28 12.37
C TYR A 61 -0.48 -7.96 13.23
N ALA A 62 0.73 -7.38 13.33
CA ALA A 62 1.79 -7.91 14.19
C ALA A 62 1.36 -7.97 15.67
N LEU A 63 0.72 -6.92 16.17
CA LEU A 63 0.17 -6.89 17.53
C LEU A 63 -0.93 -7.93 17.72
N ILE A 64 -1.83 -8.08 16.75
CA ILE A 64 -2.90 -9.09 16.80
C ILE A 64 -2.31 -10.50 16.85
N VAL A 65 -1.30 -10.80 16.03
CA VAL A 65 -0.62 -12.10 16.02
C VAL A 65 0.02 -12.39 17.38
N GLU A 66 0.72 -11.40 17.96
CA GLU A 66 1.34 -11.55 19.28
C GLU A 66 0.30 -11.76 20.40
N ILE A 67 -0.83 -11.05 20.35
CA ILE A 67 -1.93 -11.24 21.31
C ILE A 67 -2.57 -12.63 21.14
N ALA A 68 -2.79 -13.06 19.90
CA ALA A 68 -3.40 -14.35 19.59
C ALA A 68 -2.49 -15.55 19.93
N SER A 69 -1.16 -15.37 19.91
CA SER A 69 -0.20 -16.42 20.26
C SER A 69 -0.19 -16.73 21.77
N VAL A 70 -0.51 -15.74 22.62
CA VAL A 70 -0.56 -15.88 24.08
C VAL A 70 -1.81 -16.66 24.54
N GLN A 71 -2.94 -16.54 23.84
CA GLN A 71 -4.16 -17.32 24.09
C GLN A 71 -4.83 -17.74 22.78
N PRO A 72 -4.41 -18.86 22.18
CA PRO A 72 -5.00 -19.34 20.94
C PRO A 72 -6.44 -19.82 21.20
N SER A 73 -7.40 -18.98 20.84
CA SER A 73 -8.83 -19.30 20.88
C SER A 73 -9.42 -19.12 19.48
N PRO A 74 -9.76 -20.22 18.78
CA PRO A 74 -10.38 -20.16 17.45
C PRO A 74 -11.67 -19.32 17.42
N VAL A 75 -12.45 -19.38 18.51
CA VAL A 75 -13.71 -18.64 18.68
C VAL A 75 -13.48 -17.13 18.69
N LEU A 76 -12.36 -16.65 19.23
CA LEU A 76 -12.00 -15.24 19.25
C LEU A 76 -11.68 -14.73 17.82
N VAL A 77 -10.97 -15.54 17.03
CA VAL A 77 -10.62 -15.21 15.65
C VAL A 77 -11.87 -15.13 14.76
N GLU A 78 -12.76 -16.13 14.85
CA GLU A 78 -14.03 -16.13 14.10
C GLU A 78 -14.88 -14.89 14.43
N ARG A 79 -15.00 -14.55 15.71
CA ARG A 79 -15.73 -13.35 16.15
C ARG A 79 -15.08 -12.06 15.65
N ALA A 80 -13.76 -11.97 15.68
CA ALA A 80 -13.02 -10.82 15.18
C ALA A 80 -13.23 -10.61 13.68
N ILE A 81 -13.19 -11.69 12.88
CA ILE A 81 -13.45 -11.64 11.43
C ILE A 81 -14.88 -11.19 11.15
N ALA A 82 -15.87 -11.74 11.83
CA ALA A 82 -17.28 -11.34 11.65
C ALA A 82 -17.52 -9.86 12.00
N ASN A 83 -16.91 -9.38 13.08
CA ASN A 83 -16.99 -7.99 13.49
C ASN A 83 -16.28 -7.07 12.48
N ALA A 84 -15.09 -7.43 12.02
CA ALA A 84 -14.35 -6.68 11.00
C ALA A 84 -15.14 -6.57 9.69
N GLY A 85 -15.72 -7.68 9.21
CA GLY A 85 -16.58 -7.67 8.03
C GLY A 85 -17.80 -6.76 8.19
N THR A 86 -18.40 -6.70 9.38
CA THR A 86 -19.50 -5.78 9.68
C THR A 86 -19.07 -4.32 9.62
N LEU A 87 -17.96 -3.98 10.28
CA LEU A 87 -17.39 -2.63 10.28
C LEU A 87 -16.94 -2.17 8.88
N MET A 88 -16.48 -3.10 8.04
CA MET A 88 -16.08 -2.81 6.66
C MET A 88 -17.30 -2.61 5.75
N ARG A 89 -18.38 -3.37 5.95
CA ARG A 89 -19.67 -3.17 5.26
C ARG A 89 -20.30 -1.82 5.59
N GLU A 90 -20.34 -1.45 6.87
CA GLU A 90 -20.87 -0.15 7.33
C GLU A 90 -20.13 1.04 6.71
N ARG A 91 -18.84 0.86 6.38
CA ARG A 91 -18.01 1.88 5.74
C ARG A 91 -17.98 1.79 4.21
N GLY A 92 -18.72 0.86 3.60
CA GLY A 92 -18.74 0.66 2.15
C GLY A 92 -17.42 0.16 1.56
N LEU A 93 -16.56 -0.49 2.38
CA LEU A 93 -15.24 -0.97 1.97
C LEU A 93 -15.28 -2.38 1.36
N ILE A 94 -16.39 -3.10 1.54
CA ILE A 94 -16.64 -4.42 0.95
C ILE A 94 -17.97 -4.34 0.21
N ASP A 95 -17.97 -4.79 -1.04
CA ASP A 95 -19.20 -5.02 -1.81
C ASP A 95 -19.96 -6.21 -1.19
N PRO A 96 -21.21 -6.04 -0.73
CA PRO A 96 -22.03 -7.13 -0.20
C PRO A 96 -22.15 -8.34 -1.16
N ALA A 97 -21.99 -8.13 -2.47
CA ALA A 97 -22.03 -9.19 -3.47
C ALA A 97 -20.71 -9.97 -3.64
N ALA A 98 -19.57 -9.43 -3.18
CA ALA A 98 -18.26 -10.07 -3.34
C ALA A 98 -18.04 -11.28 -2.40
N GLU A 99 -18.74 -11.31 -1.25
CA GLU A 99 -18.67 -12.41 -0.28
C GLU A 99 -19.27 -13.72 -0.84
N THR A 100 -20.21 -13.62 -1.78
CA THR A 100 -20.86 -14.78 -2.42
C THR A 100 -19.85 -15.60 -3.24
N LEU A 101 -18.81 -14.98 -3.80
CA LEU A 101 -17.78 -15.68 -4.59
C LEU A 101 -16.71 -16.38 -3.74
N ALA A 102 -16.47 -15.92 -2.51
CA ALA A 102 -15.58 -16.62 -1.57
C ALA A 102 -16.21 -17.94 -1.10
N GLY A 103 -17.53 -17.95 -0.86
CA GLY A 103 -18.30 -19.17 -0.57
C GLY A 103 -18.36 -20.13 -1.76
N VAL A 104 -18.50 -19.61 -2.99
CA VAL A 104 -18.49 -20.41 -4.22
C VAL A 104 -17.13 -21.08 -4.46
N ARG A 105 -16.00 -20.43 -4.14
CA ARG A 105 -14.67 -21.06 -4.25
C ARG A 105 -14.48 -22.19 -3.24
N SER A 106 -15.00 -22.05 -2.02
CA SER A 106 -14.97 -23.15 -1.04
C SER A 106 -15.88 -24.31 -1.44
N ALA A 107 -17.04 -24.04 -2.05
CA ALA A 107 -17.97 -25.06 -2.54
C ALA A 107 -17.51 -25.76 -3.83
N LEU A 108 -16.74 -25.07 -4.69
CA LEU A 108 -16.24 -25.62 -5.95
C LEU A 108 -14.94 -26.43 -5.81
N PHE A 109 -14.14 -26.15 -4.77
CA PHE A 109 -12.81 -26.77 -4.58
C PHE A 109 -12.65 -27.53 -3.25
N GLY A 110 -13.65 -27.55 -2.38
CA GLY A 110 -13.67 -28.34 -1.15
C GLY A 110 -14.43 -29.66 -1.33
N ASN A 111 -13.74 -30.67 -1.87
CA ASN A 111 -13.92 -32.13 -1.67
C ASN A 111 -13.40 -32.91 -2.87
N ARG A 112 -12.07 -33.01 -2.98
CA ARG A 112 -11.32 -34.17 -3.50
C ARG A 112 -10.04 -34.18 -2.67
N GLU A 113 -9.71 -35.17 -1.86
CA GLU A 113 -9.90 -36.62 -1.98
C GLU A 113 -10.10 -37.25 -0.59
N GLU A 114 -11.09 -38.16 -0.49
CA GLU A 114 -11.07 -39.32 0.40
C GLU A 114 -10.12 -40.39 -0.18
N ASP A 115 -9.58 -41.23 0.71
CA ASP A 115 -9.09 -42.59 0.46
C ASP A 115 -7.93 -42.80 -0.53
N ARG A 116 -6.70 -42.90 0.02
CA ARG A 116 -5.88 -44.14 -0.02
C ARG A 116 -4.60 -44.04 0.79
#